data_AF-A0A6S6XSX0-F1
#
_entry.id   AF-A0A6S6XSX0-F1
#
_cell.length_a   1.000
_cell.length_b   1.000
_cell.length_c   1.000
_cell.angle_alpha   90.00
_cell.angle_beta   90.00
_cell.angle_gamma   90.00
#
_symmetry.space_group_name_H-M   'P 1'
#
loop_
_entity.id
_entity.type
_entity.pdbx_description
1 polymer ?
#
loop_
_entity_poly.entity_id
_entity_poly.type
_entity_poly.pdbx_seq_one_letter_code
_entity_poly.pdbx_strand_id
1 'polypeptide(L)'
;MAALIRAISNRLSMLAIWMLCQIAAVIASVWMLMAIVTGSRRAWTLAVAHDQLANAAFGGYEDETLSSRAGKAAREGKRWACVLCRLLNRLDPNHCEKAIEPDEGKPIA
;
A
#
# COMPACT_ATOMS: atom_id res chain seq x y z
N MET A 1 -24.09 -17.99 -23.73
CA MET A 1 -23.46 -19.09 -22.97
C MET A 1 -21.97 -18.87 -22.74
N ALA A 2 -21.14 -18.75 -23.79
CA ALA A 2 -19.68 -18.67 -23.67
C ALA A 2 -19.15 -17.47 -22.86
N ALA A 3 -19.72 -16.27 -23.02
CA ALA A 3 -19.32 -15.08 -22.28
C ALA A 3 -19.56 -15.20 -20.77
N LEU A 4 -20.69 -15.81 -20.37
CA LEU A 4 -21.02 -16.08 -18.97
C LEU A 4 -20.04 -17.09 -18.35
N ILE A 5 -19.74 -18.18 -19.07
CA ILE A 5 -18.77 -19.20 -18.63
C ILE A 5 -17.38 -18.57 -18.43
N ARG A 6 -16.92 -17.73 -19.36
CA ARG A 6 -15.66 -16.99 -19.23
C ARG A 6 -15.67 -16.05 -18.01
N ALA A 7 -16.76 -15.31 -17.79
CA ALA A 7 -16.86 -14.42 -16.63
C ALA A 7 -16.84 -15.17 -15.29
N ILE A 8 -17.52 -16.33 -15.21
CA ILE A 8 -17.50 -17.19 -14.02
C ILE A 8 -16.10 -17.75 -13.80
N SER A 9 -15.45 -18.27 -14.85
CA SER A 9 -14.07 -18.78 -14.77
C SER A 9 -13.11 -17.70 -14.26
N ASN A 10 -13.22 -16.46 -14.76
CA ASN A 10 -12.37 -15.36 -14.30
C ASN A 10 -12.59 -15.05 -12.82
N ARG A 11 -13.84 -15.06 -12.34
CA ARG A 11 -14.14 -14.83 -10.92
C ARG A 11 -13.59 -15.95 -10.03
N LEU A 12 -13.70 -17.21 -10.46
CA LEU A 12 -13.12 -18.34 -9.74
C LEU A 12 -11.60 -18.23 -9.66
N SER A 13 -10.93 -17.84 -10.75
CA SER A 13 -9.49 -17.58 -10.74
C SER A 13 -9.11 -16.47 -9.77
N MET A 14 -9.87 -15.36 -9.73
CA MET A 14 -9.64 -14.27 -8.78
C MET A 14 -9.87 -14.68 -7.33
N LEU A 15 -10.86 -15.55 -7.06
CA LEU A 15 -11.07 -16.12 -5.73
C LEU A 15 -9.91 -17.02 -5.30
N ALA A 16 -9.36 -17.82 -6.22
CA ALA A 16 -8.18 -18.62 -5.95
C ALA A 16 -6.94 -17.75 -5.66
N ILE A 17 -6.70 -16.71 -6.45
CA ILE A 17 -5.63 -15.73 -6.21
C ILE A 17 -5.82 -15.04 -4.85
N TRP A 18 -7.05 -14.61 -4.54
CA TRP A 18 -7.36 -14.00 -3.25
C TRP A 18 -7.01 -14.91 -2.07
N MET A 19 -7.37 -16.20 -2.14
CA MET A 19 -7.00 -17.18 -1.12
C MET A 19 -5.47 -17.31 -0.97
N LEU A 20 -4.73 -17.34 -2.08
CA LEU A 20 -3.26 -17.36 -2.05
C LEU A 20 -2.69 -16.08 -1.42
N CYS A 21 -3.28 -14.91 -1.70
CA CYS A 21 -2.89 -13.65 -1.07
C CYS A 21 -3.16 -13.68 0.45
N GLN A 22 -4.25 -14.29 0.92
CA GLN A 22 -4.50 -14.43 2.37
C GLN A 22 -3.45 -15.30 3.04
N ILE A 23 -3.07 -16.42 2.41
CA ILE A 23 -1.99 -17.29 2.91
C ILE A 23 -0.67 -16.50 2.96
N ALA A 24 -0.34 -15.78 1.90
CA ALA A 24 0.86 -14.93 1.84
C ALA A 24 0.86 -13.85 2.93
N ALA A 25 -0.28 -13.22 3.21
CA ALA A 25 -0.41 -12.20 4.25
C ALA A 25 -0.15 -12.76 5.66
N VAL A 26 -0.65 -13.97 5.95
CA VAL A 26 -0.38 -14.67 7.23
C VAL A 26 1.11 -14.97 7.36
N ILE A 27 1.73 -15.52 6.31
CA ILE A 27 3.17 -15.82 6.28
C ILE A 27 3.99 -14.53 6.50
N ALA A 28 3.66 -13.45 5.79
CA ALA A 28 4.33 -12.16 5.91
C ALA A 28 4.19 -11.59 7.33
N SER A 29 3.02 -11.73 7.96
CA SER A 29 2.78 -11.27 9.34
C SER A 29 3.63 -12.04 10.35
N VAL A 30 3.71 -13.36 10.22
CA VAL A 30 4.57 -14.20 11.08
C VAL A 30 6.03 -13.84 10.90
N TRP A 31 6.46 -13.64 9.65
CA TRP A 31 7.84 -13.27 9.34
C TRP A 31 8.20 -11.87 9.84
N MET A 32 7.25 -10.92 9.76
CA MET A 32 7.40 -9.57 10.30
C MET A 32 7.56 -9.62 11.83
N LEU A 33 6.74 -10.41 12.53
CA LEU A 33 6.87 -10.58 13.98
C LEU A 33 8.24 -11.14 14.37
N MET A 34 8.71 -12.19 13.70
CA MET A 34 10.06 -12.73 13.94
C MET A 34 11.16 -11.70 13.64
N ALA A 35 11.02 -10.93 12.55
CA ALA A 35 11.95 -9.86 12.21
C ALA A 35 11.98 -8.75 13.28
N ILE A 36 10.83 -8.41 13.87
CA ILE A 36 10.74 -7.45 14.99
C ILE A 36 11.50 -7.99 16.21
N VAL A 37 11.22 -9.22 16.62
CA VAL A 37 11.87 -9.83 17.80
C VAL A 37 13.38 -9.96 17.63
N THR A 38 13.85 -10.22 16.41
CA THR A 38 15.28 -10.37 16.10
C THR A 38 15.98 -9.04 15.77
N GLY A 39 15.27 -7.91 15.72
CA GLY A 39 15.85 -6.62 15.35
C GLY A 39 16.28 -6.51 13.88
N SER A 40 15.73 -7.34 12.99
CA SER A 40 16.08 -7.37 11.57
C SER A 40 15.49 -6.19 10.81
N ARG A 41 16.26 -5.59 9.88
CA ARG A 41 15.79 -4.57 8.93
C ARG A 41 14.57 -5.02 8.12
N ARG A 42 14.37 -6.33 7.97
CA ARG A 42 13.22 -6.91 7.26
C ARG A 42 11.88 -6.52 7.86
N ALA A 43 11.81 -6.23 9.16
CA ALA A 43 10.58 -5.71 9.78
C ALA A 43 10.12 -4.42 9.10
N TRP A 44 11.06 -3.51 8.81
CA TRP A 44 10.77 -2.26 8.12
C TRP A 44 10.38 -2.49 6.66
N THR A 45 11.09 -3.37 5.95
CA THR A 45 10.74 -3.73 4.56
C THR A 45 9.31 -4.26 4.46
N LEU A 46 8.89 -5.11 5.40
CA LEU A 46 7.53 -5.63 5.44
C LEU A 46 6.51 -4.55 5.80
N ALA A 47 6.84 -3.60 6.69
CA ALA A 47 5.98 -2.47 6.99
C ALA A 47 5.72 -1.60 5.74
N VAL A 48 6.76 -1.29 4.96
CA VAL A 48 6.63 -0.54 3.70
C VAL A 48 5.76 -1.30 2.69
N ALA A 49 5.96 -2.61 2.54
CA ALA A 49 5.13 -3.43 1.65
C ALA A 49 3.65 -3.44 2.06
N HIS A 50 3.35 -3.42 3.37
CA HIS A 50 1.96 -3.30 3.84
C HIS A 50 1.36 -1.91 3.56
N ASP A 51 2.18 -0.85 3.60
CA ASP A 51 1.73 0.49 3.24
C ASP A 51 1.40 0.61 1.74
N GLN A 52 2.23 0.06 0.87
CA GLN A 52 1.96 -0.06 -0.57
C GLN A 52 0.70 -0.88 -0.85
N LEU A 53 0.53 -2.02 -0.16
CA LEU A 53 -0.70 -2.83 -0.23
C LEU A 53 -1.94 -2.02 0.19
N ALA A 54 -1.84 -1.26 1.28
CA ALA A 54 -2.93 -0.40 1.73
C ALA A 54 -3.22 0.70 0.71
N ASN A 55 -2.19 1.33 0.13
CA ASN A 55 -2.38 2.32 -0.92
C ASN A 55 -3.12 1.75 -2.13
N ALA A 56 -2.68 0.59 -2.64
CA ALA A 56 -3.33 -0.13 -3.73
C ALA A 56 -4.80 -0.46 -3.40
N ALA A 57 -5.08 -0.93 -2.17
CA ALA A 57 -6.43 -1.22 -1.71
C ALA A 57 -7.35 0.01 -1.70
N PHE A 58 -6.79 1.20 -1.45
CA PHE A 58 -7.49 2.49 -1.53
C PHE A 58 -7.39 3.17 -2.91
N GLY A 59 -7.09 2.40 -3.97
CA GLY A 59 -7.07 2.87 -5.35
C GLY A 59 -5.86 3.74 -5.71
N GLY A 60 -4.75 3.58 -4.98
CA GLY A 60 -3.43 4.07 -5.38
C GLY A 60 -2.71 3.08 -6.29
N TYR A 61 -1.48 3.42 -6.66
CA TYR A 61 -0.61 2.54 -7.43
C TYR A 61 0.09 1.53 -6.52
N GLU A 62 0.35 0.34 -7.04
CA GLU A 62 0.88 -0.82 -6.32
C GLU A 62 2.27 -0.61 -5.71
N ASP A 63 3.10 0.23 -6.34
CA ASP A 63 4.48 0.50 -5.88
C ASP A 63 4.60 1.86 -5.15
N GLU A 64 3.51 2.62 -5.01
CA GLU A 64 3.50 3.92 -4.32
C GLU A 64 3.07 3.77 -2.86
N THR A 65 3.77 4.43 -1.94
CA THR A 65 3.38 4.51 -0.52
C THR A 65 2.15 5.40 -0.30
N LEU A 66 1.37 5.14 0.75
CA LEU A 66 0.18 5.94 1.06
C LEU A 66 0.56 7.39 1.41
N SER A 67 1.69 7.57 2.08
CA SER A 67 2.23 8.89 2.44
C SER A 67 2.76 9.65 1.22
N SER A 68 3.40 8.99 0.24
CA SER A 68 3.77 9.58 -1.06
C SER A 68 2.56 10.13 -1.80
N ARG A 69 1.54 9.27 -1.98
CA ARG A 69 0.26 9.66 -2.63
C ARG A 69 -0.42 10.82 -1.89
N ALA A 70 -0.42 10.77 -0.56
CA ALA A 70 -0.97 11.84 0.26
C ALA A 70 -0.17 13.14 0.13
N GLY A 71 1.16 13.09 0.07
CA GLY A 71 2.00 14.26 -0.17
C GLY A 71 1.64 14.98 -1.48
N LYS A 72 1.57 14.23 -2.59
CA LYS A 72 1.16 14.76 -3.91
C LYS A 72 -0.26 15.33 -3.88
N ALA A 73 -1.21 14.60 -3.29
CA ALA A 73 -2.60 15.04 -3.15
C ALA A 73 -2.75 16.26 -2.23
N ALA A 74 -1.91 16.40 -1.21
CA ALA A 74 -1.89 17.56 -0.32
C ALA A 74 -1.35 18.81 -1.03
N ARG A 75 -0.36 18.67 -1.94
CA ARG A 75 0.08 19.77 -2.83
C ARG A 75 -1.04 20.26 -3.74
N GLU A 76 -1.95 19.37 -4.14
CA GLU A 76 -3.19 19.72 -4.87
C GLU A 76 -4.32 20.24 -3.97
N GLY A 77 -4.12 20.34 -2.65
CA GLY A 77 -5.13 20.84 -1.70
C GLY A 77 -6.25 19.85 -1.36
N LYS A 78 -6.06 18.54 -1.61
CA LYS A 78 -7.09 17.53 -1.27
C LYS A 78 -7.22 17.35 0.24
N ARG A 79 -8.43 17.59 0.76
CA ARG A 79 -8.71 17.60 2.21
C ARG A 79 -8.30 16.31 2.94
N TRP A 80 -8.60 15.14 2.37
CA TRP A 80 -8.26 13.85 2.98
C TRP A 80 -6.75 13.71 3.18
N ALA A 81 -5.97 14.17 2.19
CA ALA A 81 -4.52 14.10 2.19
C ALA A 81 -3.93 15.08 3.20
N CYS A 82 -4.45 16.32 3.28
CA CYS A 82 -4.03 17.28 4.30
C CYS A 82 -4.30 16.76 5.73
N VAL A 83 -5.43 16.08 5.96
CA VAL A 83 -5.74 15.48 7.27
C VAL A 83 -4.75 14.36 7.60
N LEU A 84 -4.51 13.44 6.66
CA LEU A 84 -3.55 12.36 6.84
C LEU A 84 -2.13 12.89 7.08
N CYS A 85 -1.67 13.83 6.27
CA CYS A 85 -0.35 14.42 6.42
C CYS A 85 -0.19 15.21 7.72
N ARG A 86 -1.24 15.86 8.21
CA ARG A 86 -1.21 16.50 9.54
C ARG A 86 -1.09 15.48 10.67
N LEU A 87 -1.72 14.32 10.55
CA LEU A 87 -1.57 13.23 11.51
C LEU A 87 -0.14 12.67 11.49
N LEU A 88 0.39 12.37 10.31
CA LEU A 88 1.74 11.82 10.14
C LEU A 88 2.83 12.81 10.56
N ASN A 89 2.62 14.11 10.32
CA ASN A 89 3.53 15.17 10.78
C ASN A 89 3.70 15.24 12.31
N ARG A 90 2.77 14.67 13.09
CA ARG A 90 2.94 14.55 14.56
C ARG A 90 3.92 13.46 14.96
N LEU A 91 4.10 12.45 14.11
CA LEU A 91 5.02 11.33 14.35
C LEU A 91 6.40 11.62 13.77
N ASP A 92 6.45 12.19 12.57
CA ASP A 92 7.68 12.62 11.90
C ASP A 92 7.44 13.98 11.22
N PRO A 93 8.13 15.06 11.63
CA PRO A 93 7.93 16.38 11.03
C PRO A 93 8.09 16.37 9.51
N ASN A 94 7.15 16.95 8.77
CA ASN A 94 7.11 16.97 7.30
C ASN A 94 7.12 15.57 6.64
N HIS A 95 6.56 14.56 7.31
CA HIS A 95 6.56 13.17 6.84
C HIS A 95 6.09 13.00 5.40
N CYS A 96 4.89 13.49 5.06
CA CYS A 96 4.35 13.32 3.71
C CYS A 96 5.20 14.00 2.63
N GLU A 97 5.82 15.13 2.95
CA GLU A 97 6.63 15.87 1.97
C GLU A 97 7.93 15.12 1.67
N LYS A 98 8.57 14.54 2.71
CA LYS A 98 9.75 13.68 2.58
C LYS A 98 9.45 12.36 1.88
N ALA A 99 8.22 11.87 2.00
CA ALA A 99 7.79 10.61 1.46
C ALA A 99 7.37 10.66 -0.02
N ILE A 100 7.38 11.84 -0.67
CA ILE A 100 7.01 11.94 -2.09
C ILE A 100 8.02 11.18 -2.94
N GLU A 101 7.53 10.12 -3.58
CA GLU A 101 8.23 9.32 -4.59
C GLU A 101 7.88 9.91 -5.97
N PRO A 102 8.78 10.69 -6.61
CA PRO A 102 8.45 11.41 -7.84
C PRO A 102 8.23 10.51 -9.06
N ASP A 103 8.85 9.33 -9.04
CA ASP A 103 8.85 8.31 -10.10
C ASP A 103 7.76 7.26 -9.94
N GLU A 104 7.16 7.13 -8.74
CA GLU A 104 6.07 6.19 -8.48
C GLU A 104 4.69 6.83 -8.64
N GLY A 105 3.69 6.01 -8.95
CA GLY A 105 2.29 6.44 -9.04
C GLY A 105 2.01 7.53 -10.09
N LYS A 106 1.29 8.60 -9.70
CA LYS A 106 1.07 9.74 -10.61
C LYS A 106 2.35 10.58 -10.69
N PRO A 107 2.92 10.79 -11.88
CA PRO A 107 4.09 11.64 -12.04
C PRO A 107 3.80 13.07 -11.58
N ILE A 108 4.74 13.66 -10.84
CA ILE A 108 4.77 15.10 -10.61
C ILE A 108 5.51 15.77 -11.77
N ALA A 109 4.89 16.79 -12.36
CA ALA A 109 5.49 17.61 -13.42
C ALA A 109 6.50 18.61 -12.85
#